data_AF-A0A522D8S0-F1
#
_entry.id   AF-A0A522D8S0-F1
#
_cell.length_a   1.000
_cell.length_b   1.000
_cell.length_c   1.000
_cell.angle_alpha   90.00
_cell.angle_beta   90.00
_cell.angle_gamma   90.00
#
_symmetry.space_group_name_H-M   'P 1'
#
loop_
_entity.id
_entity.type
_entity.pdbx_description
1 polymer ?
#
loop_
_entity_poly.entity_id
_entity_poly.type
_entity_poly.pdbx_seq_one_letter_code
_entity_poly.pdbx_strand_id
1 'polypeptide(L)'
;MYVNKTMWQEYLADDHGNEIVHVVIDDGTWVQQKIVSKGLAWVDSSPNHRDLIATLLKYEIQARAAKLGFWSNPAFKVRNSDNMGGTVGTFQIFEGRPTVHRGDFVWDLFGFYATNDARKRTMTISLKREDGFLFPSFSQNKNGRGFMGADLAGSRMRVRGWVETMPNGTPLIRLTHPEQLEFPDGPPVIK
;
A
#
# COMPACT_ATOMS: atom_id res chain seq x y z
N MET A 1 10.60 -11.30 -25.81
CA MET A 1 9.79 -10.18 -25.29
C MET A 1 8.42 -10.25 -25.94
N TYR A 2 7.43 -10.85 -25.28
CA TYR A 2 6.05 -10.89 -25.79
C TYR A 2 5.30 -9.69 -25.22
N VAL A 3 5.17 -8.63 -26.03
CA VAL A 3 4.23 -7.54 -25.76
C VAL A 3 3.03 -7.79 -26.68
N ASN A 4 1.87 -8.06 -26.09
CA ASN A 4 0.62 -8.22 -26.84
C ASN A 4 0.18 -6.82 -27.32
N LYS A 5 0.36 -6.54 -28.62
CA LYS A 5 0.30 -5.22 -29.25
C LYS A 5 -1.09 -4.57 -29.34
N THR A 6 -2.10 -5.11 -28.66
CA THR A 6 -3.50 -4.68 -28.83
C THR A 6 -4.17 -4.16 -27.56
N MET A 7 -3.45 -4.03 -26.44
CA MET A 7 -3.93 -3.29 -25.27
C MET A 7 -3.20 -1.95 -25.18
N TRP A 8 -3.98 -0.89 -25.36
CA TRP A 8 -3.66 0.54 -25.26
C TRP A 8 -2.32 0.88 -24.60
N GLN A 9 -1.36 1.34 -25.42
CA GLN A 9 0.02 1.67 -25.02
C GLN A 9 0.13 2.69 -23.87
N GLU A 10 -0.88 3.52 -23.63
CA GLU A 10 -0.90 4.50 -22.54
C GLU A 10 -1.03 3.87 -21.14
N TYR A 11 -1.51 2.63 -21.02
CA TYR A 11 -1.71 1.97 -19.73
C TYR A 11 -0.51 1.15 -19.25
N LEU A 12 0.56 1.07 -20.03
CA LEU A 12 1.74 0.24 -19.72
C LEU A 12 2.97 1.04 -19.30
N ALA A 13 2.89 2.38 -19.33
CA ALA A 13 4.03 3.26 -19.08
C ALA A 13 3.87 4.07 -17.79
N ASP A 14 4.99 4.46 -17.18
CA ASP A 14 5.03 5.45 -16.12
C ASP A 14 4.88 6.89 -16.66
N ASP A 15 4.84 7.88 -15.77
CA ASP A 15 4.72 9.31 -16.12
C ASP A 15 5.89 9.84 -16.98
N HIS A 16 6.94 9.05 -17.17
CA HIS A 16 8.10 9.33 -18.00
C HIS A 16 8.13 8.53 -19.31
N GLY A 17 7.11 7.71 -19.57
CA GLY A 17 7.01 6.88 -20.77
C GLY A 17 7.79 5.56 -20.68
N ASN A 18 8.30 5.17 -19.51
CA ASN A 18 8.99 3.89 -19.34
C ASN A 18 7.97 2.76 -19.18
N GLU A 19 8.12 1.70 -19.97
CA GLU A 19 7.26 0.52 -19.87
C GLU A 19 7.46 -0.22 -18.53
N ILE A 20 6.36 -0.54 -17.86
CA ILE A 20 6.32 -1.34 -16.63
C ILE A 20 6.08 -2.80 -17.01
N VAL A 21 7.11 -3.63 -16.83
CA VAL A 21 7.10 -5.02 -17.30
C VAL A 21 7.62 -6.00 -16.25
N HIS A 22 7.19 -7.25 -16.34
CA HIS A 22 7.80 -8.38 -15.63
C HIS A 22 8.89 -9.01 -16.49
N VAL A 23 10.09 -9.17 -15.93
CA VAL A 23 11.26 -9.68 -16.66
C VAL A 23 11.49 -11.13 -16.29
N VAL A 24 11.42 -12.01 -17.29
CA VAL A 24 11.80 -13.42 -17.19
C VAL A 24 12.96 -13.65 -18.14
N ILE A 25 14.06 -14.18 -17.62
CA ILE A 25 15.25 -14.51 -18.41
C ILE A 25 15.18 -15.96 -18.91
N ASP A 26 16.11 -16.36 -19.79
CA ASP A 26 16.06 -17.63 -20.54
C ASP A 26 15.95 -18.89 -19.67
N ASP A 27 16.49 -18.87 -18.45
CA ASP A 27 16.41 -19.98 -17.50
C ASP A 27 15.07 -20.07 -16.74
N GLY A 28 14.11 -19.18 -17.06
CA GLY A 28 12.81 -19.08 -16.40
C GLY A 28 12.82 -18.24 -15.12
N THR A 29 13.95 -17.66 -14.72
CA THR A 29 14.02 -16.81 -13.53
C THR A 29 13.23 -15.54 -13.74
N TRP A 30 12.23 -15.33 -12.87
CA TRP A 30 11.55 -14.05 -12.75
C TRP A 30 12.37 -13.08 -11.91
N VAL A 31 12.94 -12.06 -12.56
CA VAL A 31 13.94 -11.16 -11.96
C VAL A 31 13.39 -10.39 -10.77
N GLN A 32 12.20 -9.81 -10.87
CA GLN A 32 11.59 -9.05 -9.76
C GLN A 32 11.39 -9.94 -8.53
N GLN A 33 10.88 -11.16 -8.72
CA GLN A 33 10.73 -12.12 -7.62
C GLN A 33 12.07 -12.46 -6.97
N LYS A 34 13.12 -12.64 -7.78
CA LYS A 34 14.46 -12.97 -7.27
C LYS A 34 15.07 -11.84 -6.44
N ILE A 35 14.87 -10.59 -6.86
CA ILE A 35 15.39 -9.41 -6.15
C ILE A 35 14.58 -9.18 -4.86
N VAL A 36 13.26 -9.23 -4.94
CA VAL A 36 12.37 -9.04 -3.78
C VAL A 36 12.58 -10.13 -2.73
N SER A 37 12.67 -11.40 -3.13
CA SER A 37 12.90 -12.52 -2.20
C SER A 37 14.25 -12.45 -1.46
N LYS A 38 15.23 -11.73 -2.02
CA LYS A 38 16.52 -11.46 -1.36
C LYS A 38 16.51 -10.19 -0.48
N GLY A 39 15.39 -9.47 -0.41
CA GLY A 39 15.29 -8.23 0.35
C GLY A 39 16.06 -7.06 -0.25
N LEU A 40 16.17 -7.03 -1.59
CA LEU A 40 16.92 -6.01 -2.33
C LEU A 40 16.02 -4.96 -2.99
N ALA A 41 14.70 -5.13 -2.95
CA ALA A 41 13.72 -4.17 -3.47
C ALA A 41 12.44 -4.15 -2.61
N TRP A 42 11.75 -3.00 -2.63
CA TRP A 42 10.34 -2.91 -2.24
C TRP A 42 9.43 -3.32 -3.40
N VAL A 43 8.23 -3.80 -3.07
CA VAL A 43 7.15 -3.93 -4.05
C VAL A 43 6.32 -2.66 -4.01
N ASP A 44 6.40 -1.90 -5.10
CA ASP A 44 5.52 -0.78 -5.42
C ASP A 44 4.50 -1.22 -6.48
N SER A 45 3.35 -0.58 -6.52
CA SER A 45 2.25 -0.87 -7.43
C SER A 45 1.41 0.37 -7.71
N SER A 46 0.67 0.34 -8.81
CA SER A 46 -0.23 1.42 -9.19
C SER A 46 -1.62 0.86 -9.50
N PRO A 47 -2.68 1.68 -9.50
CA PRO A 47 -4.03 1.19 -9.81
C PRO A 47 -4.12 0.57 -11.22
N ASN A 48 -3.22 0.94 -12.14
CA ASN A 48 -3.18 0.44 -13.51
C ASN A 48 -2.23 -0.77 -13.69
N HIS A 49 -1.31 -1.00 -12.76
CA HIS A 49 -0.29 -2.06 -12.83
C HIS A 49 -0.34 -2.95 -11.60
N ARG A 50 -1.29 -3.88 -11.59
CA ARG A 50 -1.59 -4.75 -10.44
C ARG A 50 -1.25 -6.22 -10.66
N ASP A 51 -0.91 -6.60 -11.89
CA ASP A 51 -0.59 -7.98 -12.23
C ASP A 51 0.61 -8.49 -11.45
N LEU A 52 0.49 -9.71 -10.91
CA LEU A 52 1.53 -10.40 -10.13
C LEU A 52 2.01 -9.66 -8.86
N ILE A 53 1.51 -8.46 -8.55
CA ILE A 53 1.88 -7.70 -7.35
C ILE A 53 1.57 -8.50 -6.09
N ALA A 54 0.36 -9.08 -5.99
CA ALA A 54 -0.01 -9.93 -4.86
C ALA A 54 0.96 -11.11 -4.64
N THR A 55 1.59 -11.61 -5.71
CA THR A 55 2.63 -12.64 -5.61
C THR A 55 3.96 -12.06 -5.14
N LEU A 56 4.40 -10.92 -5.68
CA LEU A 56 5.61 -10.23 -5.20
C LEU A 56 5.52 -9.86 -3.73
N LEU A 57 4.36 -9.38 -3.27
CA LEU A 57 4.08 -9.04 -1.88
C LEU A 57 4.37 -10.20 -0.93
N LYS A 58 4.01 -11.43 -1.30
CA LYS A 58 4.29 -12.62 -0.48
C LYS A 58 5.78 -12.84 -0.28
N TYR A 59 6.58 -12.66 -1.33
CA TYR A 59 8.05 -12.76 -1.24
C TYR A 59 8.64 -11.61 -0.42
N GLU A 60 8.12 -10.39 -0.56
CA GLU A 60 8.58 -9.25 0.23
C GLU A 60 8.30 -9.44 1.72
N ILE A 61 7.09 -9.91 2.07
CA ILE A 61 6.71 -10.20 3.45
C ILE A 61 7.68 -11.20 4.09
N GLN A 62 8.02 -12.27 3.36
CA GLN A 62 8.99 -13.27 3.82
C GLN A 62 10.39 -12.68 3.99
N ALA A 63 10.89 -11.93 3.01
CA ALA A 63 12.20 -11.28 3.07
C ALA A 63 12.30 -10.29 4.23
N ARG A 64 11.24 -9.51 4.47
CA ARG A 64 11.14 -8.55 5.57
C ARG A 64 11.11 -9.24 6.93
N ALA A 65 10.34 -10.32 7.09
CA ALA A 65 10.29 -11.11 8.31
C ALA A 65 11.67 -11.74 8.63
N ALA A 66 12.37 -12.22 7.61
CA ALA A 66 13.72 -12.78 7.72
C ALA A 66 14.84 -11.72 7.78
N LYS A 67 14.51 -10.42 7.73
CA LYS A 67 15.46 -9.30 7.73
C LYS A 67 16.55 -9.42 6.65
N LEU A 68 16.20 -9.92 5.47
CA LEU A 68 17.14 -10.09 4.36
C LEU A 68 17.50 -8.75 3.71
N GLY A 69 18.71 -8.65 3.16
CA GLY A 69 19.14 -7.46 2.41
C GLY A 69 18.96 -6.17 3.22
N PHE A 70 18.31 -5.17 2.62
CA PHE A 70 18.11 -3.88 3.28
C PHE A 70 17.15 -3.94 4.48
N TRP A 71 16.31 -4.98 4.59
CA TRP A 71 15.38 -5.12 5.72
C TRP A 71 16.09 -5.33 7.07
N SER A 72 17.36 -5.71 7.05
CA SER A 72 18.22 -5.75 8.24
C SER A 72 18.53 -4.36 8.80
N ASN A 73 18.52 -3.33 7.95
CA ASN A 73 18.88 -1.97 8.33
C ASN A 73 17.66 -1.23 8.93
N PRO A 74 17.79 -0.66 10.14
CA PRO A 74 16.73 0.09 10.81
C PRO A 74 16.07 1.21 9.98
N ALA A 75 16.80 1.80 9.02
CA ALA A 75 16.27 2.86 8.16
C ALA A 75 15.08 2.41 7.30
N PHE A 76 15.00 1.13 6.96
CA PHE A 76 13.97 0.53 6.09
C PHE A 76 12.91 -0.27 6.85
N LYS A 77 12.89 -0.16 8.19
CA LYS A 77 11.86 -0.80 9.00
C LYS A 77 10.49 -0.19 8.71
N VAL A 78 9.45 -1.02 8.89
CA VAL A 78 8.06 -0.57 8.92
C VAL A 78 7.92 0.57 9.93
N ARG A 79 7.35 1.68 9.47
CA ARG A 79 7.10 2.89 10.24
C ARG A 79 5.83 2.77 11.06
N ASN A 80 5.69 3.64 12.05
CA ASN A 80 4.51 3.75 12.88
C ASN A 80 4.28 5.22 13.26
N SER A 81 3.23 5.48 14.04
CA SER A 81 2.84 6.84 14.44
C SER A 81 3.95 7.65 15.10
N ASP A 82 4.97 7.02 15.68
CA ASP A 82 5.99 7.70 16.47
C ASP A 82 7.27 8.02 15.68
N ASN A 83 7.39 7.55 14.42
CA ASN A 83 8.64 7.65 13.66
C ASN A 83 8.48 8.07 12.17
N MET A 84 7.43 8.84 11.86
CA MET A 84 7.17 9.44 10.53
C MET A 84 7.92 10.75 10.25
N GLY A 85 8.79 11.22 11.14
CA GLY A 85 9.57 12.43 10.90
C GLY A 85 10.52 12.27 9.70
N GLY A 86 10.53 13.26 8.79
CA GLY A 86 11.49 13.32 7.67
C GLY A 86 11.24 12.30 6.55
N THR A 87 10.06 11.68 6.47
CA THR A 87 9.75 10.65 5.47
C THR A 87 9.06 11.21 4.21
N VAL A 88 8.71 12.50 4.18
CA VAL A 88 8.07 13.13 3.02
C VAL A 88 8.98 12.97 1.79
N GLY A 89 8.39 12.60 0.65
CA GLY A 89 9.10 12.36 -0.60
C GLY A 89 9.81 11.00 -0.65
N THR A 90 9.48 10.07 0.24
CA THR A 90 10.03 8.71 0.24
C THR A 90 8.93 7.66 0.22
N PHE A 91 9.23 6.49 -0.34
CA PHE A 91 8.37 5.32 -0.22
C PHE A 91 8.47 4.72 1.18
N GLN A 92 7.34 4.48 1.83
CA GLN A 92 7.30 3.92 3.18
C GLN A 92 6.25 2.81 3.28
N ILE A 93 6.47 1.94 4.26
CA ILE A 93 5.43 1.03 4.77
C ILE A 93 5.14 1.48 6.19
N PHE A 94 3.89 1.86 6.43
CA PHE A 94 3.42 2.38 7.71
C PHE A 94 2.43 1.41 8.33
N GLU A 95 2.60 1.07 9.61
CA GLU A 95 1.69 0.24 10.39
C GLU A 95 0.95 1.06 11.44
N GLY A 96 -0.36 0.83 11.58
CA GLY A 96 -1.14 1.43 12.64
C GLY A 96 -2.59 0.94 12.68
N ARG A 97 -3.40 1.61 13.52
CA ARG A 97 -4.86 1.46 13.58
C ARG A 97 -5.51 2.82 13.33
N PRO A 98 -6.36 2.97 12.29
CA PRO A 98 -6.92 4.26 11.96
C PRO A 98 -8.19 4.57 12.75
N THR A 99 -8.41 5.86 13.02
CA THR A 99 -9.78 6.40 13.12
C THR A 99 -10.23 6.82 11.73
N VAL A 100 -11.46 6.53 11.35
CA VAL A 100 -12.01 6.96 10.06
C VAL A 100 -12.81 8.24 10.24
N HIS A 101 -12.46 9.27 9.49
CA HIS A 101 -13.21 10.52 9.38
C HIS A 101 -13.80 10.62 7.98
N ARG A 102 -15.13 10.77 7.93
CA ARG A 102 -15.91 10.91 6.72
C ARG A 102 -16.71 12.20 6.84
N GLY A 103 -16.34 13.21 6.06
CA GLY A 103 -17.03 14.50 6.02
C GLY A 103 -17.70 14.75 4.67
N ASP A 104 -18.12 15.99 4.45
CA ASP A 104 -18.79 16.45 3.23
C ASP A 104 -17.81 16.71 2.06
N PHE A 105 -16.81 15.85 1.90
CA PHE A 105 -15.83 15.88 0.81
C PHE A 105 -15.54 14.46 0.32
N VAL A 106 -15.10 14.32 -0.94
CA VAL A 106 -15.08 13.04 -1.68
C VAL A 106 -14.12 11.96 -1.15
N TRP A 107 -13.38 12.24 -0.08
CA TRP A 107 -12.34 11.35 0.46
C TRP A 107 -12.74 10.83 1.84
N ASP A 108 -12.47 9.55 2.11
CA ASP A 108 -12.43 9.02 3.47
C ASP A 108 -10.99 9.25 4.01
N LEU A 109 -10.86 9.84 5.20
CA LEU A 109 -9.56 10.09 5.84
C LEU A 109 -9.34 9.14 7.02
N PHE A 110 -8.19 8.49 7.03
CA PHE A 110 -7.75 7.59 8.08
C PHE A 110 -6.69 8.31 8.90
N GLY A 111 -7.08 8.77 10.09
CA GLY A 111 -6.18 9.43 11.02
C GLY A 111 -5.45 8.42 11.89
N PHE A 112 -4.13 8.59 12.00
CA PHE A 112 -3.28 7.86 12.94
C PHE A 112 -2.60 8.86 13.88
N TYR A 113 -2.58 8.52 15.16
CA TYR A 113 -2.18 9.44 16.24
C TYR A 113 -0.98 8.89 16.99
N ALA A 114 -0.20 9.79 17.58
CA ALA A 114 0.96 9.44 18.39
C ALA A 114 0.53 8.59 19.59
N THR A 115 1.39 7.64 19.97
CA THR A 115 1.09 6.72 21.09
C THR A 115 0.94 7.47 22.42
N ASN A 116 1.67 8.57 22.60
CA ASN A 116 1.69 9.39 23.81
C ASN A 116 0.79 10.63 23.75
N ASP A 117 0.15 10.92 22.61
CA ASP A 117 -0.75 12.06 22.45
C ASP A 117 -1.81 11.77 21.38
N ALA A 118 -2.99 11.38 21.84
CA ALA A 118 -4.14 11.08 20.97
C ALA A 118 -4.70 12.30 20.22
N ARG A 119 -4.26 13.53 20.53
CA ARG A 119 -4.63 14.75 19.79
C ARG A 119 -3.66 15.03 18.65
N LYS A 120 -2.44 14.49 18.73
CA LYS A 120 -1.40 14.68 17.72
C LYS A 120 -1.53 13.64 16.62
N ARG A 121 -2.11 14.05 15.49
CA ARG A 121 -2.10 13.25 14.27
C ARG A 121 -0.69 13.23 13.68
N THR A 122 -0.19 12.04 13.35
CA THR A 122 1.18 11.85 12.84
C THR A 122 1.22 11.25 11.44
N MET A 123 0.12 10.65 10.99
CA MET A 123 -0.06 10.15 9.64
C MET A 123 -1.54 10.27 9.26
N THR A 124 -1.77 10.57 7.98
CA THR A 124 -3.08 10.46 7.35
C THR A 124 -2.98 9.49 6.19
N ILE A 125 -3.97 8.61 6.03
CA ILE A 125 -4.18 7.92 4.76
C ILE A 125 -5.46 8.49 4.17
N SER A 126 -5.52 8.68 2.86
CA SER A 126 -6.74 9.15 2.18
C SER A 126 -7.19 8.15 1.12
N LEU A 127 -8.48 7.86 1.04
CA LEU A 127 -9.09 7.06 -0.01
C LEU A 127 -10.17 7.86 -0.71
N LYS A 128 -10.15 7.94 -2.05
CA LYS A 128 -11.28 8.53 -2.78
C LYS A 128 -12.46 7.59 -2.65
N ARG A 129 -13.63 8.11 -2.28
CA ARG A 129 -14.82 7.25 -2.08
C ARG A 129 -15.21 6.48 -3.33
N GLU A 130 -14.96 7.06 -4.51
CA GLU A 130 -15.19 6.36 -5.79
C GLU A 130 -14.24 5.20 -6.02
N ASP A 131 -13.00 5.23 -5.52
CA ASP A 131 -12.03 4.12 -5.70
C ASP A 131 -12.36 2.92 -4.81
N GLY A 132 -13.32 3.07 -3.88
CA GLY A 132 -13.76 2.01 -2.98
C GLY A 132 -14.22 0.73 -3.69
N PHE A 133 -14.72 0.81 -4.93
CA PHE A 133 -15.12 -0.39 -5.69
C PHE A 133 -13.94 -1.31 -6.06
N LEU A 134 -12.71 -0.80 -6.05
CA LEU A 134 -11.51 -1.60 -6.32
C LEU A 134 -11.19 -2.55 -5.15
N PHE A 135 -11.72 -2.26 -3.95
CA PHE A 135 -11.41 -2.97 -2.72
C PHE A 135 -12.36 -4.15 -2.47
N PRO A 136 -11.83 -5.27 -1.93
CA PRO A 136 -12.69 -6.38 -1.57
C PRO A 136 -13.65 -5.97 -0.45
N SER A 137 -14.89 -6.48 -0.50
CA SER A 137 -15.79 -6.34 0.63
C SER A 137 -15.29 -7.17 1.82
N PHE A 138 -15.37 -6.58 3.01
CA PHE A 138 -15.11 -7.27 4.28
C PHE A 138 -16.39 -7.78 4.96
N SER A 139 -17.55 -7.61 4.31
CA SER A 139 -18.83 -8.15 4.76
C SER A 139 -18.85 -9.68 4.64
N GLN A 140 -19.20 -10.36 5.73
CA GLN A 140 -19.43 -11.82 5.71
C GLN A 140 -20.73 -12.21 4.99
N ASN A 141 -21.69 -11.29 4.87
CA ASN A 141 -22.89 -11.51 4.10
C ASN A 141 -22.56 -11.48 2.59
N LYS A 142 -22.83 -12.59 1.89
CA LYS A 142 -22.60 -12.73 0.43
C LYS A 142 -23.48 -11.79 -0.41
N ASN A 143 -24.62 -11.37 0.12
CA ASN A 143 -25.49 -10.34 -0.47
C ASN A 143 -25.22 -8.96 0.16
N GLY A 144 -24.10 -8.82 0.88
CA GLY A 144 -23.74 -7.62 1.61
C GLY A 144 -23.30 -6.48 0.68
N ARG A 145 -23.01 -5.35 1.30
CA ARG A 145 -22.54 -4.15 0.60
C ARG A 145 -21.09 -4.28 0.15
N GLY A 146 -20.71 -3.44 -0.81
CA GLY A 146 -19.31 -3.24 -1.19
C GLY A 146 -18.47 -2.63 -0.06
N PHE A 147 -17.17 -2.57 -0.30
CA PHE A 147 -16.21 -1.94 0.61
C PHE A 147 -16.61 -0.50 0.94
N MET A 148 -16.48 -0.13 2.21
CA MET A 148 -16.54 1.26 2.67
C MET A 148 -15.30 1.55 3.50
N GLY A 149 -14.75 2.77 3.42
CA GLY A 149 -13.59 3.15 4.23
C GLY A 149 -13.80 2.92 5.73
N ALA A 150 -15.03 3.08 6.22
CA ALA A 150 -15.42 2.77 7.60
C ALA A 150 -15.06 1.34 8.04
N ASP A 151 -14.95 0.38 7.12
CA ASP A 151 -14.62 -1.02 7.41
C ASP A 151 -13.18 -1.21 7.91
N LEU A 152 -12.30 -0.24 7.67
CA LEU A 152 -10.92 -0.24 8.16
C LEU A 152 -10.78 0.33 9.57
N ALA A 153 -11.84 0.92 10.14
CA ALA A 153 -11.78 1.57 11.45
C ALA A 153 -11.26 0.62 12.53
N GLY A 154 -10.23 1.07 13.27
CA GLY A 154 -9.62 0.32 14.35
C GLY A 154 -8.85 -0.94 13.94
N SER A 155 -8.85 -1.33 12.66
CA SER A 155 -8.17 -2.52 12.17
C SER A 155 -6.66 -2.29 12.13
N ARG A 156 -5.88 -3.28 12.58
CA ARG A 156 -4.42 -3.21 12.45
C ARG A 156 -4.06 -3.45 10.99
N MET A 157 -3.47 -2.45 10.37
CA MET A 157 -3.15 -2.47 8.96
C MET A 157 -1.78 -1.89 8.71
N ARG A 158 -1.16 -2.35 7.63
CA ARG A 158 -0.01 -1.73 6.99
C ARG A 158 -0.46 -1.08 5.70
N VAL A 159 0.02 0.13 5.45
CA VAL A 159 -0.17 0.85 4.19
C VAL A 159 1.18 1.15 3.59
N ARG A 160 1.33 0.88 2.29
CA ARG A 160 2.53 1.23 1.52
C ARG A 160 2.24 2.32 0.50
N GLY A 161 3.23 3.15 0.26
CA GLY A 161 3.16 4.17 -0.79
C GLY A 161 4.15 5.31 -0.56
N TRP A 162 4.16 6.22 -1.53
CA TRP A 162 4.88 7.48 -1.43
C TRP A 162 4.24 8.38 -0.37
N VAL A 163 5.08 8.93 0.50
CA VAL A 163 4.64 9.86 1.55
C VAL A 163 4.64 11.28 0.99
N GLU A 164 3.44 11.85 0.87
CA GLU A 164 3.18 13.25 0.58
C GLU A 164 2.98 14.08 1.87
N THR A 165 2.71 15.37 1.70
CA THR A 165 2.39 16.30 2.80
C THR A 165 0.98 16.86 2.62
N MET A 166 0.15 16.75 3.66
CA MET A 166 -1.13 17.47 3.73
C MET A 166 -0.90 18.98 3.86
N PRO A 167 -1.88 19.84 3.51
CA PRO A 167 -1.79 21.27 3.74
C PRO A 167 -1.50 21.67 5.20
N ASN A 168 -1.90 20.84 6.17
CA ASN A 168 -1.63 21.03 7.59
C ASN A 168 -0.26 20.46 8.06
N GLY A 169 0.61 20.03 7.14
CA GLY A 169 1.94 19.51 7.41
C GLY A 169 2.01 18.04 7.83
N THR A 170 0.88 17.34 7.98
CA THR A 170 0.89 15.92 8.35
C THR A 170 1.31 15.04 7.16
N PRO A 171 2.17 14.03 7.34
CA PRO A 171 2.43 13.00 6.34
C PRO A 171 1.14 12.36 5.80
N LEU A 172 1.13 12.08 4.50
CA LEU A 172 0.00 11.49 3.78
C LEU A 172 0.45 10.34 2.90
N ILE A 173 -0.28 9.24 2.89
CA ILE A 173 -0.25 8.28 1.77
C ILE A 173 -1.64 8.23 1.16
N ARG A 174 -1.72 8.27 -0.17
CA ARG A 174 -2.96 8.06 -0.90
C ARG A 174 -3.17 6.57 -1.11
N LEU A 175 -4.31 6.08 -0.65
CA LEU A 175 -4.78 4.74 -0.89
C LEU A 175 -5.64 4.76 -2.15
N THR A 176 -5.15 4.15 -3.22
CA THR A 176 -5.77 4.13 -4.56
C THR A 176 -6.13 2.72 -5.02
N HIS A 177 -5.51 1.69 -4.43
CA HIS A 177 -5.75 0.30 -4.80
C HIS A 177 -5.45 -0.67 -3.63
N PRO A 178 -6.01 -1.90 -3.66
CA PRO A 178 -5.92 -2.86 -2.55
C PRO A 178 -4.53 -3.34 -2.18
N GLU A 179 -3.61 -3.47 -3.14
CA GLU A 179 -2.26 -4.00 -2.93
C GLU A 179 -1.40 -3.10 -2.04
N GLN A 180 -1.86 -1.86 -1.81
CA GLN A 180 -1.25 -0.99 -0.82
C GLN A 180 -1.54 -1.43 0.63
N LEU A 181 -2.55 -2.28 0.85
CA LEU A 181 -2.96 -2.74 2.16
C LEU A 181 -2.41 -4.14 2.47
N GLU A 182 -1.92 -4.29 3.70
CA GLU A 182 -1.62 -5.57 4.31
C GLU A 182 -2.23 -5.59 5.71
N PHE A 183 -2.78 -6.74 6.12
CA PHE A 183 -3.40 -6.89 7.44
C PHE A 183 -2.63 -7.95 8.24
N PRO A 184 -1.72 -7.53 9.16
CA PRO A 184 -0.91 -8.47 9.94
C PRO A 184 -1.73 -9.45 10.79
N ASP A 185 -2.92 -9.04 11.23
CA ASP A 185 -3.82 -9.84 12.06
C ASP A 185 -4.97 -10.48 11.23
N GLY A 186 -4.90 -10.41 9.89
CA GLY A 186 -5.99 -10.76 8.98
C GLY A 186 -6.92 -9.58 8.66
N PRO A 187 -7.66 -9.64 7.53
CA PRO A 187 -8.53 -8.55 7.10
C PRO A 187 -9.66 -8.29 8.12
N PRO A 188 -10.25 -7.08 8.12
CA PRO A 188 -11.41 -6.78 8.94
C PRO A 188 -12.55 -7.77 8.66
N VAL A 189 -13.35 -8.06 9.68
CA VAL A 189 -14.52 -8.93 9.56
C VAL A 189 -15.75 -8.13 9.96
N ILE A 190 -16.57 -7.79 8.97
CA ILE A 190 -17.82 -7.05 9.18
C ILE A 190 -18.98 -8.05 9.11
N LYS A 191 -19.77 -8.10 10.18
CA LYS A 191 -20.97 -8.94 10.27
C LYS A 191 -22.13 -8.34 9.50
#